data_AF-A0A660N632-F1
#
_entry.id   AF-A0A660N632-F1
#
_cell.length_a   1.000
_cell.length_b   1.000
_cell.length_c   1.000
_cell.angle_alpha   90.00
_cell.angle_beta   90.00
_cell.angle_gamma   90.00
#
_symmetry.space_group_name_H-M   'P 1'
#
loop_
_entity.id
_entity.type
_entity.pdbx_description
1 polymer ?
#
loop_
_entity_poly.entity_id
_entity_poly.type
_entity_poly.pdbx_seq_one_letter_code
_entity_poly.pdbx_strand_id
1 'polypeptide(L)'
;MRKYIDLHSHTTASDGTLTPTQLVQEADRRKLAAIAITDHNTILGVSEALLAGTDLPIEVIPGIEMDCGYGSGEIHILGYLLQGDYSTTHLEAIQKDLQVFIDMRDERNNEIIRRLNEAGIEISMEDLYQKNPNAVVTRGHIARTLVSKGYFCTASDAFSSYLGDGSPFLPPKQVTVESVMDFFHKYHFFISLAHPTRYHLSDIELENLVKVISNYGAHG
;
A
#
# COMPACT_ATOMS: atom_id res chain seq x y z
N MET A 1 30.03 6.05 -6.43
CA MET A 1 28.64 6.12 -6.91
C MET A 1 27.78 5.19 -6.06
N ARG A 2 26.62 5.67 -5.61
CA ARG A 2 25.58 4.83 -5.00
C ARG A 2 25.03 3.89 -6.07
N LYS A 3 24.70 2.64 -5.73
CA LYS A 3 24.33 1.59 -6.70
C LYS A 3 23.01 0.89 -6.41
N TYR A 4 22.54 0.94 -5.16
CA TYR A 4 21.35 0.22 -4.73
C TYR A 4 20.15 1.14 -4.72
N ILE A 5 18.98 0.58 -5.02
CA ILE A 5 17.70 1.28 -5.01
C ILE A 5 16.71 0.47 -4.19
N ASP A 6 15.73 1.16 -3.62
CA ASP A 6 14.56 0.53 -2.99
C ASP A 6 13.30 1.18 -3.56
N LEU A 7 12.57 0.46 -4.40
CA LEU A 7 11.41 1.00 -5.11
C LEU A 7 10.07 0.58 -4.48
N HIS A 8 10.06 -0.04 -3.31
CA HIS A 8 8.83 -0.45 -2.67
C HIS A 8 8.96 -0.28 -1.16
N SER A 9 8.57 0.90 -0.66
CA SER A 9 8.72 1.25 0.74
C SER A 9 7.56 2.09 1.26
N HIS A 10 7.13 1.82 2.49
CA HIS A 10 5.95 2.43 3.10
C HIS A 10 6.34 3.32 4.27
N THR A 11 5.55 4.37 4.47
CA THR A 11 5.70 5.32 5.57
C THR A 11 4.53 5.20 6.53
N THR A 12 4.51 6.03 7.58
CA THR A 12 3.36 6.17 8.48
C THR A 12 2.12 6.76 7.80
N ALA A 13 2.18 7.19 6.53
CA ALA A 13 0.98 7.57 5.78
C ALA A 13 0.12 6.34 5.42
N SER A 14 0.72 5.15 5.40
CA SER A 14 0.01 3.87 5.44
C SER A 14 0.57 3.02 6.58
N ASP A 15 1.06 1.80 6.32
CA ASP A 15 1.45 0.85 7.37
C ASP A 15 2.95 0.71 7.63
N GLY A 16 3.76 1.64 7.13
CA GLY A 16 5.15 1.80 7.51
C GLY A 16 5.30 2.24 8.97
N THR A 17 6.55 2.19 9.44
CA THR A 17 6.89 2.54 10.84
C THR A 17 7.70 3.82 10.96
N LEU A 18 8.21 4.34 9.85
CA LEU A 18 8.96 5.59 9.77
C LEU A 18 8.10 6.65 9.08
N THR A 19 8.21 7.91 9.51
CA THR A 19 7.62 9.02 8.74
C THR A 19 8.29 9.14 7.37
N PRO A 20 7.66 9.80 6.37
CA PRO A 20 8.29 10.03 5.08
C PRO A 20 9.70 10.64 5.19
N THR A 21 9.88 11.65 6.04
CA THR A 21 11.20 12.24 6.33
C THR A 21 12.19 11.22 6.88
N GLN A 22 11.79 10.46 7.90
CA GLN A 22 12.67 9.47 8.54
C GLN A 22 13.08 8.36 7.57
N LEU A 23 12.18 7.93 6.70
CA LEU A 23 12.44 6.90 5.71
C LEU A 23 13.49 7.36 4.68
N VAL A 24 13.34 8.58 4.16
CA VAL A 24 14.32 9.18 3.22
C VAL A 24 15.69 9.35 3.89
N GLN A 25 15.73 9.80 5.14
CA GLN A 25 16.98 9.93 5.89
C GLN A 25 17.65 8.58 6.14
N GLU A 26 16.88 7.54 6.46
CA GLU A 26 17.42 6.18 6.63
C GLU A 26 17.96 5.63 5.31
N ALA A 27 17.25 5.85 4.19
CA ALA A 27 17.70 5.47 2.86
C ALA A 27 19.03 6.14 2.46
N ASP A 28 19.16 7.45 2.75
CA ASP A 28 20.40 8.19 2.55
C ASP A 28 21.54 7.64 3.41
N ARG A 29 21.28 7.38 4.69
CA ARG A 29 22.25 6.77 5.62
C ARG A 29 22.74 5.40 5.12
N ARG A 30 21.86 4.63 4.48
CA ARG A 30 22.16 3.34 3.83
C ARG A 30 22.86 3.51 2.47
N LYS A 31 23.04 4.74 1.99
CA LYS A 31 23.68 5.10 0.72
C LYS A 31 22.93 4.55 -0.51
N LEU A 32 21.60 4.53 -0.45
CA LEU A 32 20.76 4.23 -1.61
C LEU A 32 20.85 5.35 -2.65
N ALA A 33 20.90 4.96 -3.92
CA ALA A 33 20.87 5.87 -5.05
C ALA A 33 19.47 6.45 -5.24
N ALA A 34 18.43 5.63 -5.03
CA ALA A 34 17.03 6.05 -5.11
C ALA A 34 16.17 5.30 -4.10
N ILE A 35 15.09 5.95 -3.68
CA ILE A 35 14.00 5.36 -2.91
C ILE A 35 12.65 5.77 -3.50
N ALA A 36 11.68 4.86 -3.57
CA ALA A 36 10.29 5.19 -3.91
C ALA A 36 9.38 5.10 -2.69
N ILE A 37 8.53 6.12 -2.52
CA ILE A 37 7.47 6.13 -1.49
C ILE A 37 6.22 5.54 -2.12
N THR A 38 5.81 4.36 -1.69
CA THR A 38 4.73 3.59 -2.32
C THR A 38 3.71 3.17 -1.27
N ASP A 39 3.23 4.13 -0.48
CA ASP A 39 2.22 3.89 0.55
C ASP A 39 0.93 3.29 -0.03
N HIS A 40 0.23 2.50 0.79
CA HIS A 40 -0.99 1.83 0.37
C HIS A 40 -2.14 2.82 0.11
N ASN A 41 -2.61 2.87 -1.14
CA ASN A 41 -3.76 3.65 -1.60
C ASN A 41 -3.69 5.16 -1.28
N THR A 42 -2.50 5.72 -1.01
CA THR A 42 -2.33 7.14 -0.67
C THR A 42 -1.00 7.68 -1.14
N ILE A 43 -0.96 8.98 -1.44
CA ILE A 43 0.26 9.72 -1.72
C ILE A 43 0.53 10.82 -0.68
N LEU A 44 -0.19 10.82 0.45
CA LEU A 44 -0.06 11.87 1.48
C LEU A 44 1.38 12.05 2.01
N GLY A 45 2.20 11.00 1.97
CA GLY A 45 3.62 11.06 2.37
C GLY A 45 4.58 11.64 1.32
N VAL A 46 4.15 11.77 0.06
CA VAL A 46 5.03 12.11 -1.07
C VAL A 46 5.66 13.50 -0.91
N SER A 47 4.86 14.53 -0.61
CA SER A 47 5.36 15.91 -0.53
C SER A 47 6.40 16.07 0.58
N GLU A 48 6.20 15.41 1.72
CA GLU A 48 7.16 15.40 2.83
C GLU A 48 8.46 14.68 2.44
N ALA A 49 8.36 13.52 1.80
CA ALA A 49 9.53 12.76 1.35
C ALA A 49 10.35 13.50 0.29
N LEU A 50 9.69 14.12 -0.69
CA LEU A 50 10.34 14.94 -1.71
C LEU A 50 11.13 16.08 -1.07
N LEU A 51 10.50 16.79 -0.12
CA LEU A 51 11.17 17.86 0.62
C LEU A 51 12.39 17.34 1.38
N ALA A 52 12.26 16.22 2.08
CA ALA A 52 13.36 15.59 2.83
C ALA A 52 14.54 15.15 1.94
N GLY A 53 14.28 14.84 0.67
CA GLY A 53 15.29 14.46 -0.31
C GLY A 53 16.06 15.63 -0.94
N THR A 54 15.55 16.87 -0.86
CA THR A 54 16.05 18.03 -1.62
C THR A 54 17.56 18.27 -1.49
N ASP A 55 18.11 18.13 -0.29
CA ASP A 55 19.52 18.41 0.02
C ASP A 55 20.38 17.14 0.19
N LEU A 56 19.82 15.97 -0.15
CA LEU A 56 20.48 14.69 0.03
C LEU A 56 20.88 14.10 -1.33
N PRO A 57 22.01 13.37 -1.42
CA PRO A 57 22.43 12.72 -2.67
C PRO A 57 21.67 11.39 -2.89
N ILE A 58 20.34 11.42 -2.77
CA ILE A 58 19.39 10.33 -3.02
C ILE A 58 18.25 10.84 -3.89
N GLU A 59 17.83 10.06 -4.87
CA GLU A 59 16.62 10.33 -5.64
C GLU A 59 15.39 9.82 -4.89
N VAL A 60 14.40 10.69 -4.68
CA VAL A 60 13.11 10.32 -4.09
C VAL A 60 12.07 10.24 -5.20
N ILE A 61 11.49 9.06 -5.39
CA ILE A 61 10.51 8.77 -6.44
C ILE A 61 9.11 8.73 -5.81
N PRO A 62 8.19 9.63 -6.23
CA PRO A 62 6.80 9.53 -5.86
C PRO A 62 6.16 8.27 -6.45
N GLY A 63 5.48 7.50 -5.60
CA GLY A 63 4.73 6.34 -6.03
C GLY A 63 3.56 6.04 -5.11
N ILE A 64 2.96 4.88 -5.33
CA ILE A 64 1.80 4.38 -4.60
C ILE A 64 1.70 2.87 -4.80
N GLU A 65 1.25 2.14 -3.79
CA GLU A 65 0.83 0.74 -3.92
C GLU A 65 -0.69 0.66 -3.81
N MET A 66 -1.36 0.28 -4.91
CA MET A 66 -2.81 0.11 -4.94
C MET A 66 -3.15 -1.38 -4.77
N ASP A 67 -4.03 -1.68 -3.82
CA ASP A 67 -4.58 -3.03 -3.68
C ASP A 67 -5.87 -3.23 -4.50
N CYS A 68 -6.06 -4.43 -5.05
CA CYS A 68 -7.28 -4.81 -5.76
C CYS A 68 -7.55 -6.32 -5.66
N GLY A 69 -8.81 -6.70 -5.90
CA GLY A 69 -9.23 -8.10 -5.92
C GLY A 69 -8.83 -8.78 -7.23
N TYR A 70 -8.39 -10.04 -7.15
CA TYR A 70 -8.15 -10.88 -8.31
C TYR A 70 -8.44 -12.34 -7.97
N GLY A 71 -9.35 -12.97 -8.72
CA GLY A 71 -9.83 -14.32 -8.41
C GLY A 71 -10.48 -14.37 -7.01
N SER A 72 -10.01 -15.29 -6.17
CA SER A 72 -10.45 -15.42 -4.76
C SER A 72 -9.61 -14.59 -3.78
N GLY A 73 -8.54 -13.95 -4.25
CA GLY A 73 -7.56 -13.24 -3.43
C GLY A 73 -7.47 -11.75 -3.74
N GLU A 74 -6.35 -11.17 -3.30
CA GLU A 74 -5.99 -9.77 -3.58
C GLU A 74 -4.56 -9.69 -4.12
N ILE A 75 -4.33 -8.71 -4.99
CA ILE A 75 -3.02 -8.38 -5.55
C ILE A 75 -2.72 -6.91 -5.32
N HIS A 76 -1.46 -6.53 -5.46
CA HIS A 76 -1.05 -5.14 -5.38
C HIS A 76 -0.34 -4.70 -6.65
N ILE A 77 -0.62 -3.48 -7.08
CA ILE A 77 -0.04 -2.87 -8.27
C ILE A 77 0.65 -1.57 -7.84
N LEU A 78 1.93 -1.45 -8.19
CA LEU A 78 2.75 -0.27 -7.95
C LEU A 78 2.55 0.73 -9.08
N GLY A 79 2.37 1.98 -8.72
CA GLY A 79 2.44 3.12 -9.63
C GLY A 79 3.60 4.02 -9.24
N TYR A 80 4.40 4.47 -10.21
CA TYR A 80 5.43 5.49 -10.03
C TYR A 80 5.18 6.70 -10.93
N LEU A 81 5.25 7.91 -10.37
CA LEU A 81 5.21 9.13 -11.18
C LEU A 81 6.64 9.41 -11.66
N LEU A 82 7.04 8.87 -12.81
CA LEU A 82 8.40 9.07 -13.36
C LEU A 82 8.53 10.32 -14.26
N GLN A 83 7.41 10.79 -14.81
CA GLN A 83 7.36 11.90 -15.78
C GLN A 83 6.25 12.90 -15.40
N GLY A 84 6.10 13.17 -14.10
CA GLY A 84 4.98 13.95 -13.57
C GLY A 84 5.32 15.40 -13.24
N ASP A 85 4.29 16.24 -13.27
CA ASP A 85 4.29 17.51 -12.54
C ASP A 85 4.06 17.21 -11.05
N TYR A 86 5.07 17.41 -10.20
CA TYR A 86 4.91 17.26 -8.75
C TYR A 86 4.36 18.52 -8.08
N SER A 87 3.69 19.41 -8.84
CA SER A 87 3.01 20.56 -8.27
C SER A 87 1.96 20.13 -7.26
N THR A 88 1.77 20.97 -6.24
CA THR A 88 0.75 20.77 -5.21
C THR A 88 -0.62 20.51 -5.83
N THR A 89 -1.00 21.26 -6.87
CA THR A 89 -2.28 21.09 -7.57
C THR A 89 -2.43 19.70 -8.21
N HIS A 90 -1.36 19.15 -8.80
CA HIS A 90 -1.41 17.83 -9.41
C HIS A 90 -1.54 16.72 -8.35
N LEU A 91 -0.73 16.80 -7.29
CA LEU A 91 -0.78 15.83 -6.19
C LEU A 91 -2.13 15.90 -5.44
N GLU A 92 -2.71 17.08 -5.24
CA GLU A 92 -4.06 17.24 -4.67
C GLU A 92 -5.14 16.59 -5.54
N ALA A 93 -5.03 16.70 -6.87
CA ALA A 93 -5.96 16.07 -7.80
C ALA A 93 -5.85 14.54 -7.79
N ILE A 94 -4.64 13.99 -7.65
CA ILE A 94 -4.43 12.54 -7.47
C ILE A 94 -5.06 12.09 -6.15
N GLN A 95 -4.74 12.78 -5.04
CA GLN A 95 -5.23 12.42 -3.71
C GLN A 95 -6.76 12.48 -3.61
N LYS A 96 -7.39 13.48 -4.25
CA LYS A 96 -8.85 13.58 -4.31
C LYS A 96 -9.48 12.36 -4.97
N ASP A 97 -8.92 11.90 -6.07
CA ASP A 97 -9.44 10.73 -6.80
C ASP A 97 -9.12 9.41 -6.09
N LEU A 98 -8.08 9.37 -5.25
CA LEU A 98 -7.79 8.22 -4.38
C LEU A 98 -8.85 8.04 -3.28
N GLN A 99 -9.61 9.08 -2.94
CA GLN A 99 -10.56 9.04 -1.84
C GLN A 99 -11.58 7.90 -1.98
N VAL A 100 -12.05 7.61 -3.21
CA VAL A 100 -12.99 6.50 -3.43
C VAL A 100 -12.39 5.13 -3.04
N PHE A 101 -11.10 4.92 -3.29
CA PHE A 101 -10.42 3.67 -2.92
C PHE A 101 -10.19 3.59 -1.41
N ILE A 102 -9.90 4.73 -0.78
CA ILE A 102 -9.76 4.83 0.68
C ILE A 102 -11.11 4.54 1.35
N ASP A 103 -12.20 5.12 0.86
CA ASP A 103 -13.55 4.89 1.39
C ASP A 103 -13.94 3.40 1.29
N MET A 104 -13.73 2.78 0.12
CA MET A 104 -13.98 1.34 -0.07
C MET A 104 -13.14 0.47 0.87
N ARG A 105 -11.92 0.91 1.18
CA ARG A 105 -11.02 0.22 2.11
C ARG A 105 -11.48 0.37 3.55
N ASP A 106 -11.93 1.55 3.95
CA ASP A 106 -12.43 1.80 5.30
C ASP A 106 -13.75 1.08 5.54
N GLU A 107 -14.65 1.02 4.56
CA GLU A 107 -15.84 0.16 4.60
C GLU A 107 -15.45 -1.31 4.82
N ARG A 108 -14.43 -1.78 4.09
CA ARG A 108 -13.92 -3.14 4.25
C ARG A 108 -13.31 -3.37 5.64
N ASN A 109 -12.53 -2.41 6.15
CA ASN A 109 -11.92 -2.48 7.48
C ASN A 109 -12.98 -2.52 8.58
N ASN A 110 -14.04 -1.71 8.47
CA ASN A 110 -15.17 -1.73 9.40
C ASN A 110 -15.86 -3.09 9.44
N GLU A 111 -16.02 -3.75 8.29
CA GLU A 111 -16.58 -5.11 8.23
C GLU A 111 -15.65 -6.16 8.84
N ILE A 112 -14.33 -6.05 8.63
CA ILE A 112 -13.34 -6.93 9.30
C ILE A 112 -13.43 -6.76 10.81
N ILE A 113 -13.45 -5.51 11.29
CA ILE A 113 -13.59 -5.18 12.71
C ILE A 113 -14.88 -5.77 13.27
N ARG A 114 -16.02 -5.62 12.57
CA ARG A 114 -17.30 -6.17 13.00
C ARG A 114 -17.21 -7.70 13.20
N ARG A 115 -16.66 -8.43 12.23
CA ARG A 115 -16.50 -9.90 12.31
C ARG A 115 -15.56 -10.32 13.44
N LEU A 116 -14.47 -9.58 13.65
CA LEU A 116 -13.54 -9.83 14.76
C LEU A 116 -14.21 -9.60 16.13
N ASN A 117 -14.97 -8.51 16.27
CA ASN A 117 -15.73 -8.21 17.48
C ASN A 117 -16.77 -9.30 17.78
N GLU A 118 -17.46 -9.82 16.76
CA GLU A 118 -18.40 -10.95 16.91
C GLU A 118 -17.73 -12.25 17.36
N ALA A 119 -16.43 -12.41 17.07
CA ALA A 119 -15.61 -13.52 17.56
C ALA A 119 -14.94 -13.25 18.91
N GLY A 120 -15.30 -12.16 19.59
CA GLY A 120 -14.77 -11.80 20.92
C GLY A 120 -13.41 -11.09 20.89
N ILE A 121 -12.99 -10.56 19.73
CA ILE A 121 -11.80 -9.71 19.62
C ILE A 121 -12.22 -8.25 19.56
N GLU A 122 -12.08 -7.54 20.68
CA GLU A 122 -12.50 -6.15 20.83
C GLU A 122 -11.51 -5.16 20.22
N ILE A 123 -11.81 -4.67 19.01
CA ILE A 123 -11.07 -3.61 18.31
C ILE A 123 -12.01 -2.61 17.64
N SER A 124 -11.49 -1.41 17.36
CA SER A 124 -12.17 -0.31 16.70
C SER A 124 -11.26 0.33 15.65
N MET A 125 -11.82 1.10 14.71
CA MET A 125 -11.03 1.87 13.74
C MET A 125 -10.05 2.82 14.42
N GLU A 126 -10.44 3.43 15.55
CA GLU A 126 -9.59 4.33 16.32
C GLU A 126 -8.31 3.64 16.83
N ASP A 127 -8.41 2.36 17.22
CA ASP A 127 -7.25 1.58 17.64
C ASP A 127 -6.25 1.34 16.50
N LEU A 128 -6.67 1.48 15.24
CA LEU A 128 -5.86 1.15 14.07
C LEU A 128 -5.01 2.32 13.58
N TYR A 129 -5.36 3.57 13.89
CA TYR A 129 -4.63 4.74 13.42
C TYR A 129 -3.22 4.88 14.00
N GLN A 130 -2.88 4.15 15.08
CA GLN A 130 -1.50 4.05 15.60
C GLN A 130 -0.76 5.39 15.73
N LYS A 131 -1.49 6.45 16.15
CA LYS A 131 -1.07 7.85 16.33
C LYS A 131 -1.06 8.73 15.07
N ASN A 132 -1.36 8.21 13.89
CA ASN A 132 -1.61 9.00 12.69
C ASN A 132 -3.08 8.87 12.26
N PRO A 133 -3.97 9.82 12.62
CA PRO A 133 -5.37 9.77 12.22
C PRO A 133 -5.58 9.94 10.71
N ASN A 134 -4.55 10.36 9.97
CA ASN A 134 -4.59 10.49 8.51
C ASN A 134 -3.99 9.28 7.78
N ALA A 135 -3.60 8.22 8.50
CA ALA A 135 -3.04 7.03 7.88
C ALA A 135 -4.13 6.24 7.16
N VAL A 136 -3.82 5.72 5.97
CA VAL A 136 -4.67 4.72 5.33
C VAL A 136 -4.50 3.39 6.05
N VAL A 137 -5.57 2.96 6.72
CA VAL A 137 -5.58 1.75 7.55
C VAL A 137 -5.54 0.49 6.67
N THR A 138 -4.59 -0.39 6.97
CA THR A 138 -4.30 -1.66 6.26
C THR A 138 -4.54 -2.87 7.17
N ARG A 139 -4.53 -4.08 6.62
CA ARG A 139 -4.46 -5.32 7.40
C ARG A 139 -3.23 -5.36 8.32
N GLY A 140 -2.12 -4.73 7.94
CA GLY A 140 -0.93 -4.57 8.78
C GLY A 140 -1.21 -3.78 10.07
N HIS A 141 -2.07 -2.77 10.01
CA HIS A 141 -2.51 -2.05 11.21
C HIS A 141 -3.34 -2.94 12.13
N ILE A 142 -4.31 -3.68 11.55
CA ILE A 142 -5.13 -4.63 12.31
C ILE A 142 -4.22 -5.65 13.01
N ALA A 143 -3.29 -6.29 12.28
CA ALA A 143 -2.36 -7.25 12.86
C ALA A 143 -1.55 -6.68 14.03
N ARG A 144 -1.01 -5.46 13.87
CA ARG A 144 -0.26 -4.79 14.94
C ARG A 144 -1.13 -4.43 16.14
N THR A 145 -2.37 -4.00 15.92
CA THR A 145 -3.33 -3.72 17.00
C THR A 145 -3.76 -4.99 17.74
N LEU A 146 -3.92 -6.11 17.03
CA LEU A 146 -4.20 -7.40 17.66
C LEU A 146 -3.06 -7.85 18.58
N VAL A 147 -1.81 -7.63 18.15
CA VAL A 147 -0.62 -7.90 18.97
C VAL A 147 -0.55 -6.95 20.17
N SER A 148 -0.76 -5.65 19.97
CA SER A 148 -0.67 -4.66 21.05
C SER A 148 -1.72 -4.87 22.13
N LYS A 149 -2.90 -5.40 21.77
CA LYS A 149 -3.96 -5.80 22.71
C LYS A 149 -3.80 -7.22 23.28
N GLY A 150 -2.75 -7.95 22.89
CA GLY A 150 -2.42 -9.25 23.45
C GLY A 150 -3.21 -10.44 22.89
N TYR A 151 -3.94 -10.27 21.78
CA TYR A 151 -4.65 -11.38 21.12
C TYR A 151 -3.68 -12.33 20.39
N PHE A 152 -2.53 -11.82 19.93
CA PHE A 152 -1.49 -12.60 19.24
C PHE A 152 -0.09 -12.17 19.71
N CYS A 153 0.87 -13.09 19.63
CA CYS A 153 2.27 -12.80 19.97
C CYS A 153 2.99 -12.02 18.86
N THR A 154 2.69 -12.34 17.60
CA THR A 154 3.32 -11.69 16.44
C THR A 154 2.29 -11.33 15.37
N ALA A 155 2.64 -10.37 14.51
CA ALA A 155 1.80 -10.02 13.37
C ALA A 155 1.63 -11.22 12.41
N SER A 156 2.66 -12.05 12.28
CA SER A 156 2.60 -13.27 11.46
C SER A 156 1.53 -14.23 11.97
N ASP A 157 1.42 -14.40 13.30
CA ASP A 157 0.40 -15.28 13.91
C ASP A 157 -1.02 -14.75 13.65
N ALA A 158 -1.19 -13.43 13.69
CA ALA A 158 -2.46 -12.79 13.36
C ALA A 158 -2.84 -12.99 11.88
N PHE A 159 -1.86 -12.89 10.97
CA PHE A 159 -2.07 -13.18 9.55
C PHE A 159 -2.40 -14.66 9.30
N SER A 160 -1.62 -15.59 9.84
CA SER A 160 -1.87 -17.02 9.62
C SER A 160 -3.21 -17.48 10.19
N SER A 161 -3.68 -16.83 11.25
CA SER A 161 -4.94 -17.21 11.90
C SER A 161 -6.13 -16.51 11.26
N TYR A 162 -6.14 -15.17 11.24
CA TYR A 162 -7.36 -14.38 11.03
C TYR A 162 -7.30 -13.42 9.85
N LEU A 163 -6.11 -13.01 9.39
CA LEU A 163 -5.98 -11.94 8.37
C LEU A 163 -5.39 -12.42 7.04
N GLY A 164 -5.17 -13.73 6.89
CA GLY A 164 -4.68 -14.37 5.68
C GLY A 164 -5.79 -14.64 4.66
N ASP A 165 -5.38 -15.03 3.45
CA ASP A 165 -6.29 -15.25 2.34
C ASP A 165 -7.28 -16.39 2.63
N GLY A 166 -8.52 -16.21 2.20
CA GLY A 166 -9.61 -17.16 2.48
C GLY A 166 -10.14 -17.12 3.92
N SER A 167 -9.60 -16.26 4.79
CA SER A 167 -10.12 -16.08 6.15
C SER A 167 -11.59 -15.63 6.14
N PRO A 168 -12.45 -16.21 7.00
CA PRO A 168 -13.85 -15.80 7.11
C PRO A 168 -14.01 -14.37 7.65
N PHE A 169 -12.96 -13.81 8.27
CA PHE A 169 -12.97 -12.44 8.75
C PHE A 169 -12.77 -11.41 7.64
N LEU A 170 -12.28 -11.83 6.46
CA LEU A 170 -12.03 -10.93 5.35
C LEU A 170 -13.22 -10.93 4.39
N PRO A 171 -13.94 -9.81 4.24
CA PRO A 171 -14.86 -9.65 3.12
C PRO A 171 -14.07 -9.55 1.80
N PRO A 172 -14.68 -9.94 0.66
CA PRO A 172 -14.09 -9.78 -0.67
C PRO A 172 -13.68 -8.33 -0.96
N LYS A 173 -12.64 -8.12 -1.77
CA LYS A 173 -12.31 -6.78 -2.26
C LYS A 173 -13.29 -6.35 -3.33
N GLN A 174 -13.72 -5.10 -3.24
CA GLN A 174 -14.56 -4.45 -4.25
C GLN A 174 -13.74 -3.69 -5.30
N VAL A 175 -12.53 -3.24 -4.95
CA VAL A 175 -11.60 -2.60 -5.90
C VAL A 175 -11.14 -3.64 -6.91
N THR A 176 -11.24 -3.33 -8.20
CA THR A 176 -10.88 -4.26 -9.29
C THR A 176 -9.55 -3.89 -9.92
N VAL A 177 -8.97 -4.81 -10.69
CA VAL A 177 -7.75 -4.53 -11.46
C VAL A 177 -7.99 -3.38 -12.42
N GLU A 178 -9.12 -3.39 -13.12
CA GLU A 178 -9.50 -2.39 -14.11
C GLU A 178 -9.57 -0.99 -13.51
N SER A 179 -10.22 -0.81 -12.34
CA SER A 179 -10.32 0.52 -11.73
C SER A 179 -8.97 1.07 -11.28
N VAL A 180 -8.06 0.22 -10.82
CA VAL A 180 -6.68 0.61 -10.48
C VAL A 180 -5.90 0.99 -11.74
N MET A 181 -6.00 0.19 -12.81
CA MET A 181 -5.31 0.49 -14.07
C MET A 181 -5.82 1.78 -14.71
N ASP A 182 -7.14 2.00 -14.74
CA ASP A 182 -7.76 3.23 -15.26
C ASP A 182 -7.27 4.46 -14.48
N PHE A 183 -7.17 4.36 -13.14
CA PHE A 183 -6.62 5.41 -12.30
C PHE A 183 -5.14 5.70 -12.66
N PHE A 184 -4.32 4.67 -12.80
CA PHE A 184 -2.92 4.84 -13.16
C PHE A 184 -2.72 5.45 -14.54
N HIS A 185 -3.53 5.07 -15.54
CA HIS A 185 -3.49 5.67 -16.87
C HIS A 185 -3.90 7.14 -16.86
N LYS A 186 -4.94 7.50 -16.10
CA LYS A 186 -5.42 8.88 -15.98
C LYS A 186 -4.31 9.85 -15.53
N TYR A 187 -3.42 9.39 -14.66
CA TYR A 187 -2.33 10.19 -14.09
C TYR A 187 -0.94 9.80 -14.61
N HIS A 188 -0.88 9.00 -15.68
CA HIS A 188 0.37 8.62 -16.37
C HIS A 188 1.43 7.98 -15.45
N PHE A 189 1.00 7.11 -14.54
CA PHE A 189 1.91 6.32 -13.73
C PHE A 189 2.67 5.30 -14.59
N PHE A 190 3.94 5.07 -14.25
CA PHE A 190 4.62 3.83 -14.61
C PHE A 190 4.10 2.72 -13.72
N ILE A 191 3.61 1.63 -14.31
CA ILE A 191 2.84 0.60 -13.62
C ILE A 191 3.65 -0.69 -13.52
N SER A 192 3.74 -1.28 -12.33
CA SER A 192 4.40 -2.57 -12.12
C SER A 192 3.62 -3.48 -11.17
N LEU A 193 3.61 -4.79 -11.43
CA LEU A 193 3.03 -5.78 -10.51
C LEU A 193 3.92 -5.95 -9.27
N ALA A 194 3.36 -5.73 -8.08
CA ALA A 194 4.11 -5.90 -6.84
C ALA A 194 4.29 -7.39 -6.50
N HIS A 195 5.44 -7.74 -5.90
CA HIS A 195 5.72 -9.03 -5.22
C HIS A 195 4.92 -10.27 -5.68
N PRO A 196 4.95 -10.66 -6.98
CA PRO A 196 4.04 -11.64 -7.58
C PRO A 196 4.06 -13.03 -6.94
N THR A 197 5.18 -13.39 -6.31
CA THR A 197 5.38 -14.67 -5.63
C THR A 197 4.63 -14.77 -4.29
N ARG A 198 4.01 -13.68 -3.80
CA ARG A 198 3.27 -13.64 -2.53
C ARG A 198 1.77 -13.93 -2.67
N TYR A 199 1.25 -14.02 -3.89
CA TYR A 199 -0.20 -14.18 -4.12
C TYR A 199 -0.71 -15.62 -3.98
N HIS A 200 0.18 -16.59 -3.72
CA HIS A 200 -0.17 -18.02 -3.63
C HIS A 200 -0.92 -18.57 -4.86
N LEU A 201 -0.78 -17.91 -6.01
CA LEU A 201 -1.32 -18.34 -7.29
C LEU A 201 -0.49 -19.49 -7.86
N SER A 202 -1.13 -20.41 -8.58
CA SER A 202 -0.42 -21.36 -9.43
C SER A 202 0.32 -20.64 -10.57
N ASP A 203 1.31 -21.30 -11.17
CA ASP A 203 2.06 -20.73 -12.30
C ASP A 203 1.15 -20.28 -13.45
N ILE A 204 0.07 -21.03 -13.71
CA ILE A 204 -0.91 -20.72 -14.77
C ILE A 204 -1.73 -19.48 -14.40
N GLU A 205 -2.19 -19.38 -13.15
CA GLU A 205 -2.93 -18.21 -12.67
C GLU A 205 -2.07 -16.96 -12.65
N LEU A 206 -0.80 -17.08 -12.25
CA LEU A 206 0.15 -15.98 -12.28
C LEU A 206 0.47 -15.54 -13.72
N GLU A 207 0.65 -16.47 -14.65
CA GLU A 207 0.85 -16.14 -16.07
C GLU A 207 -0.38 -15.41 -16.64
N ASN A 208 -1.59 -15.84 -16.27
CA ASN A 208 -2.83 -15.16 -16.67
C ASN A 208 -2.93 -13.76 -16.06
N LEU A 209 -2.56 -13.60 -14.79
CA LEU A 209 -2.52 -12.30 -14.14
C LEU A 209 -1.56 -11.34 -14.86
N VAL A 210 -0.33 -11.80 -15.15
CA VAL A 210 0.67 -11.02 -15.89
C VAL A 210 0.12 -10.63 -17.27
N LYS A 211 -0.54 -11.53 -17.99
CA LYS A 211 -1.19 -11.22 -19.27
C LYS A 211 -2.27 -10.15 -19.13
N VAL A 212 -3.12 -10.25 -18.11
CA VAL A 212 -4.17 -9.26 -17.85
C VAL A 212 -3.53 -7.89 -17.64
N ILE A 213 -2.63 -7.74 -16.67
CA ILE A 213 -2.03 -6.44 -16.36
C ILE A 213 -1.19 -5.90 -17.53
N SER A 214 -0.47 -6.77 -18.25
CA SER A 214 0.27 -6.38 -19.47
C SER A 214 -0.65 -5.88 -20.58
N ASN A 215 -1.82 -6.51 -20.79
CA ASN A 215 -2.81 -6.05 -21.78
C ASN A 215 -3.43 -4.70 -21.39
N TYR A 216 -3.50 -4.41 -20.09
CA TYR A 216 -3.83 -3.08 -19.58
C TYR A 216 -2.65 -2.10 -19.64
N GLY A 217 -1.48 -2.48 -20.17
CA GLY A 217 -0.36 -1.55 -20.36
C GLY A 217 0.56 -1.37 -19.16
N ALA A 218 0.67 -2.37 -18.27
CA ALA A 218 1.76 -2.37 -17.30
C ALA A 218 3.13 -2.50 -17.96
N HIS A 219 4.14 -1.94 -17.28
CA HIS A 219 5.49 -1.80 -17.78
C HIS A 219 6.46 -2.83 -17.20
N GLY A 220 6.12 -3.44 -16.05
CA GLY A 220 6.94 -4.44 -15.37
C GLY A 220 6.21 -5.25 -14.33
#